data_AF-A0A522Y009-F1
#
_entry.id   AF-A0A522Y009-F1
#
_cell.length_a   1.000
_cell.length_b   1.000
_cell.length_c   1.000
_cell.angle_alpha   90.00
_cell.angle_beta   90.00
_cell.angle_gamma   90.00
#
_symmetry.space_group_name_H-M   'P 1'
#
loop_
_entity.id
_entity.type
_entity.pdbx_description
1 polymer ?
#
loop_
_entity_poly.entity_id
_entity_poly.type
_entity_poly.pdbx_seq_one_letter_code
_entity_poly.pdbx_strand_id
1 'polypeptide(L)'
;MSRHVRKDGIDPIARSRARRRALQAVYAWQMSGADVRNVIAQFAHEQAHEVADLEYFEDLVAGVDAHHETLDEALAPFLDRDIDQVDPVER
;
A
#
# COMPACT_ATOMS: atom_id res chain seq x y z
N MET A 1 -1.45 29.22 4.60
CA MET A 1 -1.15 28.45 3.38
C MET A 1 -2.43 27.75 2.95
N SER A 2 -3.05 28.17 1.85
CA SER A 2 -4.35 27.65 1.41
C SER A 2 -4.23 26.22 0.91
N ARG A 3 -4.87 25.28 1.61
CA ARG A 3 -5.04 23.90 1.18
C ARG A 3 -5.92 23.91 -0.07
N HIS A 4 -5.32 23.75 -1.25
CA HIS A 4 -6.07 23.50 -2.49
C HIS A 4 -6.70 22.12 -2.38
N VAL A 5 -7.92 22.07 -1.86
CA VAL A 5 -8.78 20.88 -1.96
C VAL A 5 -9.13 20.76 -3.44
N ARG A 6 -8.66 19.69 -4.08
CA ARG A 6 -8.99 19.42 -5.49
C ARG A 6 -10.50 19.20 -5.61
N LYS A 7 -11.10 19.59 -6.74
CA LYS A 7 -12.55 19.49 -6.99
C LYS A 7 -13.09 18.04 -7.00
N ASP A 8 -12.21 17.06 -6.99
CA ASP A 8 -12.50 15.63 -6.94
C ASP A 8 -12.74 15.11 -5.50
N GLY A 9 -12.62 15.97 -4.47
CA GLY A 9 -12.78 15.56 -3.07
C GLY A 9 -11.56 14.82 -2.50
N ILE A 10 -10.48 14.72 -3.27
CA ILE A 10 -9.27 14.00 -2.86
C ILE A 10 -8.35 14.95 -2.10
N ASP A 11 -7.91 14.52 -0.92
CA ASP A 11 -6.89 15.19 -0.12
C ASP A 11 -5.50 14.58 -0.41
N PRO A 12 -4.61 15.30 -1.14
CA PRO A 12 -3.31 14.74 -1.53
C PRO A 12 -2.43 14.35 -0.35
N ILE A 13 -2.57 15.05 0.78
CA ILE A 13 -1.80 14.76 2.00
C ILE A 13 -2.29 13.44 2.62
N ALA A 14 -3.61 13.26 2.72
CA ALA A 14 -4.21 12.03 3.23
C ALA A 14 -3.87 10.83 2.33
N ARG A 15 -3.88 11.01 0.99
CA ARG A 15 -3.46 9.98 0.02
C ARG A 15 -1.99 9.63 0.10
N SER A 16 -1.12 10.61 0.32
CA SER A 16 0.32 10.37 0.51
C SER A 16 0.58 9.54 1.77
N ARG A 17 -0.12 9.84 2.86
CA ARG A 17 -0.08 9.06 4.11
C ARG A 17 -0.61 7.65 3.92
N ALA A 18 -1.73 7.50 3.22
CA ALA A 18 -2.30 6.19 2.88
C ALA A 18 -1.31 5.31 2.12
N ARG A 19 -0.60 5.85 1.11
CA ARG A 19 0.43 5.09 0.36
C ARG A 19 1.61 4.68 1.22
N ARG A 20 2.12 5.58 2.08
CA ARG A 20 3.21 5.23 3.01
C ARG A 20 2.79 4.09 3.93
N ARG A 21 1.55 4.12 4.43
CA ARG A 21 1.03 3.06 5.29
C ARG A 21 0.81 1.76 4.53
N ALA A 22 0.30 1.83 3.30
CA ALA A 22 0.12 0.67 2.43
C ALA A 22 1.45 -0.04 2.18
N LEU A 23 2.54 0.71 1.92
CA LEU A 23 3.88 0.15 1.79
C LEU A 23 4.30 -0.66 3.04
N GLN A 24 4.10 -0.10 4.23
CA GLN A 24 4.43 -0.78 5.48
C GLN A 24 3.58 -2.05 5.69
N ALA A 25 2.28 -1.98 5.38
CA ALA A 25 1.37 -3.11 5.48
C ALA A 25 1.72 -4.22 4.48
N VAL A 26 1.99 -3.88 3.22
CA VAL A 26 2.42 -4.85 2.19
C VAL A 26 3.73 -5.52 2.59
N TYR A 27 4.70 -4.75 3.09
CA TYR A 27 5.94 -5.32 3.61
C TYR A 27 5.68 -6.28 4.77
N ALA A 28 4.86 -5.88 5.76
CA ALA A 28 4.54 -6.73 6.91
C ALA A 28 3.83 -8.03 6.47
N TRP A 29 2.90 -7.93 5.52
CA TRP A 29 2.22 -9.07 4.90
C TRP A 29 3.21 -10.02 4.22
N GLN A 30 4.04 -9.50 3.31
CA GLN A 30 5.05 -10.27 2.58
C GLN A 30 6.04 -10.98 3.52
N MET A 31 6.47 -10.31 4.60
CA MET A 31 7.46 -10.86 5.54
C MET A 31 6.86 -11.86 6.54
N SER A 32 5.60 -11.68 6.94
CA SER A 32 4.96 -12.52 7.96
C SER A 32 4.19 -13.71 7.38
N GLY A 33 3.76 -13.64 6.12
CA GLY A 33 2.82 -14.60 5.53
C GLY A 33 1.45 -14.60 6.22
N ALA A 34 1.14 -13.57 7.01
CA ALA A 34 -0.14 -13.44 7.69
C ALA A 34 -1.28 -13.16 6.69
N ASP A 35 -2.52 -13.39 7.11
CA ASP A 35 -3.69 -13.00 6.33
C ASP A 35 -3.73 -11.48 6.15
N VAL A 36 -3.89 -11.00 4.91
CA VAL A 36 -3.87 -9.57 4.60
C VAL A 36 -4.94 -8.78 5.35
N ARG A 37 -6.10 -9.38 5.64
CA ARG A 37 -7.19 -8.69 6.35
C ARG A 37 -6.80 -8.41 7.79
N ASN A 38 -6.02 -9.30 8.42
CA ASN A 38 -5.47 -9.08 9.75
C ASN A 38 -4.46 -7.93 9.75
N VAL A 39 -3.60 -7.86 8.73
CA VAL A 39 -2.63 -6.76 8.56
C VAL A 39 -3.36 -5.43 8.36
N ILE A 40 -4.39 -5.39 7.50
CA ILE A 40 -5.22 -4.20 7.29
C ILE A 40 -5.84 -3.74 8.61
N ALA A 41 -6.46 -4.64 9.36
CA ALA A 41 -7.11 -4.31 10.62
C ALA A 41 -6.13 -3.76 11.67
N GLN A 42 -4.93 -4.34 11.75
CA GLN A 42 -3.86 -3.86 12.63
C GLN A 42 -3.45 -2.43 12.27
N PHE A 43 -3.14 -2.17 11.00
CA PHE A 43 -2.66 -0.85 10.55
C PHE A 43 -3.76 0.21 10.52
N ALA A 44 -5.02 -0.17 10.36
CA ALA A 44 -6.16 0.72 10.51
C ALA A 44 -6.32 1.19 11.97
N HIS A 45 -6.09 0.29 12.94
CA HIS A 45 -6.22 0.59 14.36
C HIS A 45 -5.03 1.40 14.91
N GLU A 46 -3.80 1.02 14.57
CA GLU A 46 -2.56 1.63 15.10
C GLU A 46 -2.42 3.13 14.80
N GLN A 47 -3.15 3.65 13.80
CA GLN A 47 -3.04 5.05 13.38
C GLN A 47 -4.37 5.81 13.34
N ALA A 48 -5.29 5.50 14.25
CA ALA A 48 -6.49 6.33 14.48
C ALA A 48 -6.17 7.82 14.73
N HIS A 49 -4.93 8.16 15.09
CA HIS A 49 -4.44 9.52 15.33
C HIS A 49 -3.86 10.24 14.10
N GLU A 50 -3.56 9.54 13.00
CA GLU A 50 -3.10 10.18 11.75
C GLU A 50 -4.23 10.24 10.71
N VAL A 51 -4.56 11.46 10.26
CA VAL A 51 -5.51 11.68 9.15
C VAL A 51 -4.90 11.13 7.86
N ALA A 52 -5.27 9.91 7.51
CA ALA A 52 -4.99 9.23 6.25
C ALA A 52 -6.32 8.85 5.57
N ASP A 53 -6.27 8.70 4.26
CA ASP A 53 -7.40 8.20 3.49
C ASP A 53 -7.48 6.68 3.70
N LEU A 54 -8.33 6.24 4.64
CA LEU A 54 -8.41 4.84 5.06
C LEU A 54 -8.98 3.94 3.96
N GLU A 55 -10.04 4.40 3.29
CA GLU A 55 -10.64 3.70 2.15
C GLU A 55 -9.59 3.44 1.07
N TYR A 56 -8.81 4.45 0.70
CA TYR A 56 -7.72 4.25 -0.26
C TYR A 56 -6.60 3.35 0.24
N PHE A 57 -6.27 3.38 1.54
CA PHE A 57 -5.30 2.47 2.11
C PHE A 57 -5.76 1.01 2.02
N GLU A 58 -7.02 0.73 2.40
CA GLU A 58 -7.61 -0.60 2.34
C GLU A 58 -7.64 -1.11 0.90
N ASP A 59 -8.09 -0.27 -0.04
CA ASP A 59 -8.13 -0.58 -1.47
C ASP A 59 -6.73 -0.93 -2.02
N LEU A 60 -5.70 -0.18 -1.62
CA LEU A 60 -4.32 -0.44 -2.06
C LEU A 60 -3.83 -1.79 -1.57
N VAL A 61 -3.98 -2.08 -0.28
CA VAL A 61 -3.42 -3.31 0.32
C VAL A 61 -4.19 -4.54 -0.16
N ALA A 62 -5.54 -4.48 -0.18
CA ALA A 62 -6.37 -5.56 -0.68
C ALA A 62 -6.19 -5.78 -2.20
N GLY A 63 -6.04 -4.68 -2.96
CA GLY A 63 -5.76 -4.76 -4.39
C GLY A 63 -4.41 -5.38 -4.70
N VAL A 64 -3.38 -5.07 -3.91
CA VAL A 64 -2.06 -5.73 -4.04
C VAL A 64 -2.18 -7.22 -3.73
N ASP A 65 -2.80 -7.62 -2.61
CA ASP A 65 -2.99 -9.06 -2.28
C ASP A 65 -3.71 -9.81 -3.40
N ALA A 66 -4.80 -9.23 -3.93
CA ALA A 66 -5.59 -9.85 -5.00
C ALA A 66 -4.89 -9.92 -6.36
N HIS A 67 -3.89 -9.08 -6.62
CA HIS A 67 -3.29 -8.91 -7.94
C HIS A 67 -1.77 -9.03 -7.98
N HIS A 68 -1.11 -9.40 -6.86
CA HIS A 68 0.35 -9.40 -6.78
C HIS A 68 1.01 -10.25 -7.86
N GLU A 69 0.47 -11.44 -8.17
CA GLU A 69 1.00 -12.28 -9.26
C GLU A 69 0.97 -11.57 -10.62
N THR A 70 -0.13 -10.88 -10.94
CA THR A 70 -0.26 -10.11 -12.19
C THR A 70 0.62 -8.86 -12.20
N LEU A 71 0.82 -8.22 -11.05
CA LEU A 71 1.71 -7.07 -10.91
C LEU A 71 3.17 -7.51 -11.10
N ASP A 72 3.55 -8.64 -10.51
CA ASP A 72 4.86 -9.27 -10.62
C ASP A 72 5.19 -9.63 -12.07
N GLU A 73 4.24 -10.26 -12.78
CA GLU A 73 4.35 -10.55 -14.22
C GLU A 73 4.50 -9.28 -15.07
N ALA A 74 3.78 -8.21 -14.73
CA ALA A 74 3.86 -6.94 -15.44
C ALA A 74 5.19 -6.20 -15.18
N LEU A 75 5.81 -6.42 -14.02
CA LEU A 75 7.11 -5.85 -13.66
C LEU A 75 8.28 -6.61 -14.29
N ALA A 76 8.16 -7.93 -14.46
CA ALA A 76 9.24 -8.80 -14.91
C ALA A 76 10.01 -8.31 -16.16
N PRO A 77 9.39 -7.75 -17.22
CA PRO A 77 10.12 -7.26 -18.41
C PRO A 77 11.03 -6.05 -18.14
N PHE A 78 10.85 -5.38 -16.99
CA PHE A 78 11.59 -4.18 -16.60
C PHE A 78 12.62 -4.45 -15.50
N LEU A 79 12.78 -5.70 -15.08
CA LEU A 79 13.76 -6.11 -14.09
C LEU A 79 14.98 -6.72 -14.77
N ASP A 80 16.17 -6.29 -14.34
CA ASP A 80 17.45 -6.90 -14.75
C ASP A 80 17.77 -8.20 -13.97
N ARG A 81 16.87 -8.60 -13.06
CA ARG A 81 17.00 -9.73 -12.12
C ARG A 81 15.64 -10.40 -11.91
N ASP A 82 15.65 -11.63 -11.42
CA ASP A 82 14.41 -12.32 -11.03
C ASP A 82 13.72 -11.58 -9.88
N ILE A 83 12.39 -11.66 -9.82
CA ILE A 83 11.59 -10.87 -8.88
C ILE A 83 11.80 -11.28 -7.41
N ASP A 84 12.19 -12.53 -7.18
CA ASP A 84 12.58 -13.04 -5.87
C ASP A 84 13.91 -12.46 -5.36
N GLN A 85 14.69 -11.83 -6.25
CA GLN A 85 15.94 -11.12 -5.93
C GLN A 85 15.74 -9.62 -5.70
N VAL A 86 14.52 -9.11 -5.86
CA VAL A 86 14.17 -7.72 -5.57
C VAL A 86 13.97 -7.56 -4.06
N ASP A 87 14.46 -6.46 -3.49
CA ASP A 87 14.26 -6.19 -2.07
C ASP A 87 12.76 -6.08 -1.76
N PRO A 88 12.25 -6.63 -0.64
CA PRO A 88 10.82 -6.59 -0.32
C PRO A 88 10.21 -5.18 -0.21
N VAL A 89 11.03 -4.14 -0.04
CA VAL A 89 10.56 -2.74 -0.08
C VAL A 89 10.46 -2.22 -1.51
N GLU A 90 11.30 -2.74 -2.42
CA GLU A 90 11.31 -2.38 -3.85
C GLU A 90 10.33 -3.21 -4.69
N ARG A 91 9.88 -4.37 -4.18
CA ARG A 91 8.92 -5.28 -4.81
C ARG A 91 7.47 -4.93 -4.46
#